data_AF-A0A7C4R4A8-F1
#
_entry.id   AF-A0A7C4R4A8-F1
#
_cell.length_a   1.000
_cell.length_b   1.000
_cell.length_c   1.000
_cell.angle_alpha   90.00
_cell.angle_beta   90.00
_cell.angle_gamma   90.00
#
_symmetry.space_group_name_H-M   'P 1'
#
loop_
_entity.id
_entity.type
_entity.pdbx_description
1 polymer ?
#
loop_
_entity_poly.entity_id
_entity_poly.type
_entity_poly.pdbx_seq_one_letter_code
_entity_poly.pdbx_strand_id
1 'polypeptide(L)'
;MVGSAAEERPSPLPRGSRVMDRIRRGLSAVLCASFLASGCAAVVVGAGAGAGAYSYIQGELIRSYPAPYAAVLNACTQLLEDLGMPIDSRTSRGEQLILETRRRDGTPVTIRLRILGLEATEVAVRTGTVGYWNRDLSEQFQDFLLRRL
;
A
#
# COMPACT_ATOMS: atom_id res chain seq x y z
N MET A 1 -22.13 -36.20 -65.97
CA MET A 1 -23.11 -35.22 -65.49
C MET A 1 -22.35 -34.11 -64.81
N VAL A 2 -22.46 -32.89 -65.37
CA VAL A 2 -22.27 -31.54 -64.79
C VAL A 2 -21.03 -31.33 -63.89
N GLY A 3 -20.09 -30.43 -64.15
CA GLY A 3 -20.10 -29.24 -64.98
C GLY A 3 -19.48 -28.07 -64.21
N SER A 4 -18.51 -27.40 -64.84
CA SER A 4 -18.14 -25.98 -64.68
C SER A 4 -17.55 -25.44 -63.38
N ALA A 5 -16.35 -24.85 -63.50
CA ALA A 5 -15.99 -23.46 -63.14
C ALA A 5 -14.49 -23.42 -62.77
N ALA A 6 -13.63 -22.98 -63.69
CA ALA A 6 -13.28 -21.58 -63.97
C ALA A 6 -12.02 -21.15 -63.19
N GLU A 7 -10.91 -21.27 -63.92
CA GLU A 7 -9.74 -20.42 -63.91
C GLU A 7 -10.03 -18.94 -63.59
N GLU A 8 -9.20 -18.30 -62.76
CA GLU A 8 -8.47 -17.09 -63.15
C GLU A 8 -7.41 -16.66 -62.12
N ARG A 9 -6.28 -16.19 -62.66
CA ARG A 9 -5.07 -15.69 -62.01
C ARG A 9 -5.24 -14.24 -61.50
N PRO A 10 -4.27 -13.69 -60.72
CA PRO A 10 -4.46 -12.53 -59.83
C PRO A 10 -4.21 -11.18 -60.50
N SER A 11 -4.71 -10.09 -59.89
CA SER A 11 -4.19 -8.71 -60.02
C SER A 11 -4.73 -7.81 -58.87
N PRO A 12 -4.22 -6.58 -58.62
CA PRO A 12 -3.73 -6.14 -57.31
C PRO A 12 -4.64 -5.20 -56.51
N LEU A 13 -4.24 -4.99 -55.25
CA LEU A 13 -4.84 -4.09 -54.24
C LEU A 13 -5.06 -2.64 -54.72
N PRO A 14 -6.14 -1.97 -54.30
CA PRO A 14 -6.15 -0.54 -54.10
C PRO A 14 -5.89 -0.17 -52.63
N ARG A 15 -4.93 0.75 -52.50
CA ARG A 15 -4.47 1.47 -51.31
C ARG A 15 -5.46 2.59 -50.98
N GLY A 16 -6.12 2.52 -49.83
CA GLY A 16 -6.91 3.63 -49.23
C GLY A 16 -7.71 3.12 -48.04
N SER A 17 -7.73 3.75 -46.86
CA SER A 17 -7.60 5.16 -46.57
C SER A 17 -7.20 5.33 -45.08
N ARG A 18 -6.08 6.03 -44.88
CA ARG A 18 -5.44 6.39 -43.59
C ARG A 18 -6.25 7.42 -42.75
N VAL A 19 -7.57 7.48 -42.93
CA VAL A 19 -8.44 8.52 -42.36
C VAL A 19 -9.02 8.09 -41.02
N MET A 20 -9.38 6.81 -40.86
CA MET A 20 -10.07 6.32 -39.66
C MET A 20 -9.17 6.30 -38.40
N ASP A 21 -7.85 6.19 -38.56
CA ASP A 21 -6.88 6.14 -37.46
C ASP A 21 -6.61 7.50 -36.82
N ARG A 22 -6.81 8.62 -37.55
CA ARG A 22 -6.67 9.96 -36.96
C ARG A 22 -7.83 10.31 -36.04
N ILE A 23 -9.03 9.83 -36.36
CA ILE A 23 -10.24 10.06 -35.57
C ILE A 23 -10.15 9.29 -34.25
N ARG A 24 -9.67 8.04 -34.28
CA ARG A 24 -9.45 7.22 -33.07
C ARG A 24 -8.34 7.77 -32.16
N ARG A 25 -7.29 8.37 -32.73
CA ARG A 25 -6.20 9.01 -31.97
C ARG A 25 -6.61 10.37 -31.39
N GLY A 26 -7.44 11.15 -32.09
CA GLY A 26 -8.00 12.40 -31.59
C GLY A 26 -8.99 12.17 -30.43
N LEU A 27 -9.87 11.16 -30.55
CA LEU A 27 -10.83 10.82 -29.51
C LEU A 27 -10.15 10.39 -28.19
N SER A 28 -9.04 9.64 -28.29
CA SER A 28 -8.27 9.19 -27.12
C SER A 28 -7.56 10.34 -26.41
N ALA A 29 -7.08 11.36 -27.14
CA ALA A 29 -6.41 12.51 -26.55
C ALA A 29 -7.41 13.47 -25.85
N VAL A 30 -8.62 13.62 -26.42
CA VAL A 30 -9.67 14.49 -25.87
C VAL A 30 -10.31 13.87 -24.61
N LEU A 31 -10.45 12.54 -24.53
CA LEU A 31 -10.93 11.87 -23.31
C LEU A 31 -9.97 12.06 -22.12
N CYS A 32 -8.65 11.99 -22.35
CA CYS A 32 -7.65 12.25 -21.30
C CYS A 32 -7.68 13.70 -20.81
N ALA A 33 -7.86 14.68 -21.70
CA ALA A 33 -7.91 16.09 -21.32
C ALA A 33 -9.19 16.47 -20.53
N SER A 34 -10.30 15.76 -20.78
CA SER A 34 -11.58 15.98 -20.10
C SER A 34 -11.56 15.58 -18.62
N PHE A 35 -10.71 14.62 -18.24
CA PHE A 35 -10.57 14.15 -16.86
C PHE A 35 -9.78 15.12 -15.96
N LEU A 36 -8.98 16.04 -16.52
CA LEU A 36 -8.24 17.04 -15.72
C LEU A 36 -9.10 18.22 -15.27
N ALA A 37 -10.28 18.44 -15.89
CA ALA A 37 -11.16 19.56 -15.58
C ALA A 37 -12.32 19.19 -14.62
N SER A 38 -12.54 17.89 -14.37
CA SER A 38 -13.41 17.42 -13.29
C SER A 38 -12.53 17.23 -12.07
N GLY A 39 -12.70 18.07 -11.04
CA GLY A 39 -12.02 17.94 -9.76
C GLY A 39 -12.34 16.58 -9.12
N CYS A 40 -11.52 15.58 -9.40
CA CYS A 40 -11.49 14.37 -8.61
C CYS A 40 -10.96 14.76 -7.24
N ALA A 41 -11.83 14.76 -6.24
CA ALA A 41 -11.46 14.31 -4.91
C ALA A 41 -11.01 12.85 -5.01
N ALA A 42 -9.84 12.63 -5.61
CA ALA A 42 -9.09 11.42 -5.42
C ALA A 42 -8.66 11.48 -3.96
N VAL A 43 -9.54 10.97 -3.09
CA VAL A 43 -9.10 10.35 -1.86
C VAL A 43 -8.01 9.38 -2.30
N VAL A 44 -6.77 9.79 -2.07
CA VAL A 44 -5.61 8.91 -2.14
C VAL A 44 -5.83 7.91 -1.01
N VAL A 45 -6.66 6.90 -1.27
CA VAL A 45 -6.57 5.64 -0.55
C VAL A 45 -5.13 5.18 -0.83
N GLY A 46 -4.34 5.14 0.25
CA GLY A 46 -2.89 5.08 0.23
C GLY A 46 -2.31 4.11 -0.79
N ALA A 47 -1.15 4.51 -1.33
CA ALA A 47 -0.31 3.68 -2.15
C ALA A 47 -0.15 2.27 -1.55
N GLY A 48 -0.54 1.26 -2.31
CA GLY A 48 -0.11 -0.13 -2.13
C GLY A 48 -0.93 -0.96 -1.17
N ALA A 49 -1.90 -1.71 -1.69
CA ALA A 49 -2.20 -3.02 -1.13
C ALA A 49 -1.04 -3.96 -1.50
N GLY A 50 0.06 -3.88 -0.76
CA GLY A 50 1.26 -4.70 -0.94
C GLY A 50 2.06 -4.75 0.34
N ALA A 51 2.68 -5.90 0.63
CA ALA A 51 3.55 -6.05 1.79
C ALA A 51 4.59 -4.93 1.81
N GLY A 52 4.65 -4.18 2.91
CA GLY A 52 5.56 -3.04 3.06
C GLY A 52 4.99 -1.65 2.75
N ALA A 53 3.73 -1.52 2.35
CA ALA A 53 3.10 -0.20 2.21
C ALA A 53 2.79 0.45 3.57
N TYR A 54 2.98 1.77 3.63
CA TYR A 54 2.60 2.59 4.78
C TYR A 54 1.19 3.12 4.60
N SER A 55 0.27 2.69 5.45
CA SER A 55 -1.06 3.28 5.57
C SER A 55 -1.12 4.19 6.78
N TYR A 56 -1.46 5.47 6.56
CA TYR A 56 -1.68 6.40 7.67
C TYR A 56 -3.18 6.56 7.90
N ILE A 57 -3.69 6.00 8.98
CA ILE A 57 -5.12 6.02 9.30
C ILE A 57 -5.29 6.57 10.71
N GLN A 58 -6.01 7.69 10.86
CA GLN A 58 -6.36 8.29 12.15
C GLN A 58 -5.16 8.58 13.10
N GLY A 59 -4.01 8.96 12.53
CA GLY A 59 -2.81 9.25 13.34
C GLY A 59 -1.88 8.06 13.56
N GLU A 60 -2.24 6.89 13.02
CA GLU A 60 -1.47 5.67 13.17
C GLU A 60 -0.78 5.30 11.87
N LEU A 61 0.51 4.99 11.97
CA LEU A 61 1.29 4.46 10.86
C LEU A 61 1.22 2.93 10.88
N ILE A 62 0.43 2.40 9.97
CA ILE A 62 0.14 0.98 9.81
C ILE A 62 1.05 0.41 8.71
N ARG A 63 1.68 -0.72 9.00
CA ARG A 63 2.50 -1.47 8.06
C ARG A 63 2.31 -2.97 8.24
N SER A 64 2.19 -3.70 7.14
CA SER A 64 2.12 -5.16 7.14
C SER A 64 3.48 -5.78 6.83
N TYR A 65 3.88 -6.74 7.65
CA TYR A 65 5.13 -7.48 7.54
C TYR A 65 4.84 -8.93 7.10
N PRO A 66 5.58 -9.46 6.11
CA PRO A 66 5.49 -10.85 5.69
C PRO A 66 6.28 -11.76 6.66
N ALA A 67 5.93 -11.70 7.95
CA ALA A 67 6.54 -12.49 9.00
C ALA A 67 5.48 -12.96 10.02
N PRO A 68 5.67 -14.14 10.63
CA PRO A 68 4.76 -14.68 11.62
C PRO A 68 4.72 -13.81 12.88
N TYR A 69 3.57 -13.77 13.55
CA TYR A 69 3.31 -12.89 14.70
C TYR A 69 4.35 -13.04 15.81
N ALA A 70 4.79 -14.26 16.11
CA ALA A 70 5.79 -14.50 17.14
C ALA A 70 7.14 -13.83 16.82
N ALA A 71 7.56 -13.86 15.55
CA ALA A 71 8.81 -13.23 15.11
C ALA A 71 8.70 -11.70 15.20
N VAL A 72 7.59 -11.13 14.72
CA VAL A 72 7.35 -9.68 14.77
C VAL A 72 7.23 -9.17 16.20
N LEU A 73 6.54 -9.91 17.07
CA LEU A 73 6.44 -9.56 18.48
C LEU A 73 7.81 -9.57 19.15
N ASN A 74 8.63 -10.60 18.92
CA ASN A 74 9.97 -10.69 19.50
C ASN A 74 10.88 -9.56 19.00
N ALA A 75 10.90 -9.30 17.69
CA ALA A 75 11.65 -8.19 17.11
C ALA A 75 11.19 -6.84 17.67
N CYS A 76 9.88 -6.68 17.91
CA CYS A 76 9.30 -5.48 18.50
C CYS A 76 9.74 -5.30 19.97
N THR A 77 9.68 -6.35 20.79
CA THR A 77 10.12 -6.27 22.19
C THR A 77 11.62 -5.99 22.31
N GLN A 78 12.44 -6.65 21.48
CA GLN A 78 13.88 -6.38 21.40
C GLN A 78 14.17 -4.94 20.97
N LEU A 79 13.46 -4.44 19.96
CA LEU A 79 13.59 -3.04 19.53
C LEU A 79 13.25 -2.06 20.66
N LEU A 80 12.21 -2.33 21.43
CA LEU A 80 11.83 -1.50 22.58
C LEU A 80 12.91 -1.50 23.66
N GLU A 81 13.48 -2.66 23.96
CA GLU A 81 14.61 -2.80 24.88
C GLU A 81 15.84 -2.02 24.39
N ASP A 82 16.21 -2.18 23.11
CA ASP A 82 17.34 -1.48 22.49
C ASP A 82 17.19 0.04 22.51
N LEU A 83 15.95 0.52 22.33
CA LEU A 83 15.63 1.95 22.37
C LEU A 83 15.41 2.48 23.79
N GLY A 84 15.53 1.62 24.82
CA GLY A 84 15.33 1.98 26.22
C GLY A 84 13.90 2.43 26.52
N MET A 85 12.91 1.84 25.83
CA MET A 85 11.49 2.14 25.99
C MET A 85 10.81 1.01 26.78
N PRO A 86 10.58 1.20 28.09
CA PRO A 86 9.94 0.17 28.91
C PRO A 86 8.46 0.02 28.54
N ILE A 87 7.98 -1.21 28.49
CA ILE A 87 6.57 -1.51 28.22
C ILE A 87 5.76 -1.19 29.48
N ASP A 88 4.95 -0.13 29.42
CA ASP A 88 4.09 0.33 30.52
C ASP A 88 2.86 -0.55 30.68
N SER A 89 2.28 -0.99 29.55
CA SER A 89 1.07 -1.81 29.53
C SER A 89 1.06 -2.75 28.34
N ARG A 90 0.51 -3.95 28.57
CA ARG A 90 0.31 -4.98 27.56
C ARG A 90 -1.12 -5.48 27.61
N THR A 91 -1.90 -5.17 26.57
CA THR A 91 -3.32 -5.55 26.48
C THR A 91 -3.55 -6.45 25.28
N SER A 92 -4.00 -7.69 25.52
CA SER A 92 -4.36 -8.63 24.46
C SER A 92 -5.86 -8.60 24.20
N ARG A 93 -6.27 -8.44 22.93
CA ARG A 93 -7.66 -8.44 22.46
C ARG A 93 -7.80 -9.39 21.28
N GLY A 94 -8.08 -10.66 21.56
CA GLY A 94 -8.24 -11.69 20.52
C GLY A 94 -7.02 -11.81 19.62
N GLU A 95 -7.16 -11.40 18.36
CA GLU A 95 -6.11 -11.40 17.33
C GLU A 95 -5.19 -10.16 17.35
N GLN A 96 -5.37 -9.28 18.33
CA GLN A 96 -4.63 -8.02 18.45
C GLN A 96 -3.92 -7.93 19.80
N LEU A 97 -2.71 -7.40 19.79
CA LEU A 97 -1.96 -7.03 20.98
C LEU A 97 -1.64 -5.54 20.95
N ILE A 98 -1.97 -4.84 22.02
CA ILE A 98 -1.65 -3.42 22.21
C ILE A 98 -0.55 -3.33 23.27
N LEU A 99 0.55 -2.69 22.90
CA LEU A 99 1.65 -2.32 23.76
C LEU A 99 1.64 -0.80 23.92
N GLU A 100 1.62 -0.35 25.16
CA GLU A 100 1.80 1.05 25.50
C GLU A 100 3.17 1.22 26.13
N THR A 101 3.90 2.20 25.63
CA THR A 101 5.27 2.49 26.06
C THR A 101 5.49 3.98 26.01
N ARG A 102 6.56 4.43 26.66
CA ARG A 102 6.97 5.83 26.64
C ARG A 102 8.42 5.95 26.19
N ARG A 103 8.70 6.96 25.39
CA ARG A 103 10.08 7.34 25.06
C ARG A 103 10.76 7.99 26.26
N ARG A 104 12.09 8.07 26.21
CA ARG A 104 12.90 8.80 27.20
C ARG A 104 12.51 10.27 27.35
N ASP A 105 12.02 10.89 26.28
CA ASP A 105 11.54 12.28 26.27
C ASP A 105 10.15 12.47 26.90
N GLY A 106 9.51 11.39 27.35
CA GLY A 106 8.17 11.41 27.93
C GLY A 106 7.04 11.23 26.91
N THR A 107 7.34 11.16 25.61
CA THR A 107 6.34 11.02 24.56
C THR A 107 5.71 9.63 24.61
N PRO A 108 4.36 9.53 24.68
CA PRO A 108 3.69 8.24 24.65
C PRO A 108 3.75 7.63 23.25
N VAL A 109 3.96 6.31 23.19
CA VAL A 109 3.98 5.51 21.98
C VAL A 109 3.02 4.35 22.18
N THR A 110 2.06 4.20 21.26
CA THR A 110 1.13 3.07 21.22
C THR A 110 1.49 2.21 20.03
N ILE A 111 1.74 0.92 20.27
CA ILE A 111 2.07 -0.06 19.25
C ILE A 111 0.98 -1.12 19.27
N ARG A 112 0.37 -1.40 18.12
CA ARG A 112 -0.63 -2.44 17.97
C ARG A 112 -0.15 -3.47 16.96
N LEU A 113 -0.12 -4.72 17.37
CA LEU A 113 0.14 -5.85 16.50
C LEU A 113 -1.20 -6.53 16.21
N ARG A 114 -1.48 -6.84 14.94
CA ARG A 114 -2.66 -7.61 14.51
C ARG A 114 -2.21 -8.78 13.65
N ILE A 115 -2.74 -9.96 13.93
CA ILE A 115 -2.48 -11.15 13.12
C ILE A 115 -3.32 -11.04 11.83
N LEU A 116 -2.66 -11.00 10.66
CA LEU A 116 -3.34 -11.05 9.36
C LEU A 116 -3.43 -12.48 8.81
N GLY A 117 -2.47 -13.33 9.17
CA GLY A 117 -2.40 -14.73 8.78
C GLY A 117 -1.21 -15.44 9.44
N LEU A 118 -0.91 -16.66 8.98
CA LEU A 118 0.20 -17.46 9.54
C LEU A 118 1.56 -16.79 9.34
N GLU A 119 1.79 -16.24 8.15
CA GLU A 119 3.07 -15.64 7.74
C GLU A 119 2.97 -14.12 7.56
N ALA A 120 1.93 -13.49 8.13
CA ALA A 120 1.70 -12.06 7.96
C ALA A 120 1.16 -11.40 9.23
N THR A 121 1.80 -10.31 9.62
CA THR A 121 1.44 -9.53 10.81
C THR A 121 1.41 -8.05 10.47
N GLU A 122 0.35 -7.37 10.89
CA GLU A 122 0.24 -5.93 10.79
C GLU A 122 0.75 -5.28 12.09
N VAL A 123 1.51 -4.20 11.95
CA VAL A 123 1.95 -3.37 13.07
C VAL A 123 1.52 -1.94 12.80
N ALA A 124 0.72 -1.39 13.72
CA ALA A 124 0.35 0.01 13.75
C ALA A 124 1.12 0.71 14.87
N VAL A 125 1.79 1.81 14.54
CA VAL A 125 2.57 2.59 15.50
C VAL A 125 2.04 4.01 15.53
N ARG A 126 1.80 4.53 16.73
CA ARG A 126 1.38 5.89 16.98
C ARG A 126 2.27 6.52 18.01
N THR A 127 2.97 7.59 17.63
CA THR A 127 3.83 8.36 18.53
C THR A 127 3.24 9.74 18.77
N GLY A 128 3.03 10.10 20.04
CA GLY A 128 2.52 11.41 20.44
C GLY A 128 1.20 11.36 21.20
N THR A 129 0.63 12.54 21.46
CA THR A 129 -0.64 12.71 22.17
C THR A 129 -1.77 13.01 21.20
N VAL A 130 -3.02 12.85 21.65
CA VAL A 130 -4.19 13.14 20.82
C VAL A 130 -4.14 14.57 20.29
N GLY A 131 -4.07 14.71 18.97
CA GLY A 131 -3.96 16.00 18.26
C GLY A 131 -2.55 16.38 17.81
N TYR A 132 -1.51 15.77 18.37
CA TYR A 132 -0.12 15.98 17.97
C TYR A 132 0.59 14.63 17.77
N TRP A 133 0.47 14.12 16.55
CA TRP A 133 1.09 12.87 16.13
C TRP A 133 2.35 13.15 15.35
N ASN A 134 3.45 12.50 15.74
CA ASN A 134 4.70 12.61 15.01
C ASN A 134 4.84 11.43 14.05
N ARG A 135 4.55 11.70 12.78
CA ARG A 135 4.63 10.71 11.70
C ARG A 135 6.07 10.24 11.51
N ASP A 136 7.05 11.15 11.48
CA ASP A 136 8.45 10.83 11.25
C ASP A 136 9.00 9.87 12.30
N LEU A 137 8.61 10.06 13.58
CA LEU A 137 9.00 9.14 14.65
C LEU A 137 8.35 7.77 14.52
N SER A 138 7.10 7.72 14.06
CA SER A 138 6.39 6.46 13.84
C SER A 138 7.01 5.70 12.65
N GLU A 139 7.44 6.41 11.62
CA GLU A 139 8.12 5.86 10.44
C GLU A 139 9.51 5.34 10.80
N GLN A 140 10.29 6.11 11.57
CA GLN A 140 11.58 5.67 12.09
C GLN A 140 11.47 4.38 12.91
N PHE A 141 10.44 4.24 13.75
CA PHE A 141 10.22 3.00 14.50
C PHE A 141 9.96 1.81 13.57
N GLN A 142 9.10 1.98 12.56
CA GLN A 142 8.81 0.94 11.58
C GLN A 142 10.05 0.56 10.76
N ASP A 143 10.91 1.51 10.41
CA ASP A 143 12.17 1.23 9.72
C ASP A 143 13.15 0.44 10.59
N PHE A 144 13.23 0.74 11.89
CA PHE A 144 14.06 -0.05 12.81
C PHE A 144 13.53 -1.47 13.04
N LEU A 145 12.20 -1.64 13.02
CA LEU A 145 11.57 -2.94 13.11
C LEU A 145 11.83 -3.75 11.83
N LEU A 146 11.68 -3.14 10.66
CA LEU A 146 11.96 -3.77 9.37
C LEU A 146 13.39 -4.32 9.29
N ARG A 147 14.38 -3.58 9.81
CA ARG A 147 15.79 -4.02 9.80
C ARG A 147 16.08 -5.23 10.70
N ARG A 148 15.16 -5.59 11.59
CA ARG A 148 15.29 -6.73 12.52
C ARG A 148 14.55 -7.98 12.04
N LEU A 149 13.74 -7.84 10.98
CA LEU A 149 13.01 -8.92 10.33
C LEU A 149 13.74 -9.35 9.07
#